data_AF-A0A8T4NAP7-F1
#
_entry.id   AF-A0A8T4NAP7-F1
#
_cell.length_a   1.000
_cell.length_b   1.000
_cell.length_c   1.000
_cell.angle_alpha   90.00
_cell.angle_beta   90.00
_cell.angle_gamma   90.00
#
_symmetry.space_group_name_H-M   'P 1'
#
loop_
_entity.id
_entity.type
_entity.pdbx_description
1 polymer ?
#
loop_
_entity_poly.entity_id
_entity_poly.type
_entity_poly.pdbx_seq_one_letter_code
_entity_poly.pdbx_strand_id
1 'polypeptide(L)'
;METIWSSTRIDYANYCRMKYFLRYVDKEEGLTLSVYAKGSLLHSLVENFWPSLGTEGEVAKNRNKKKYFDAESFGKYAERKWLQRIVADQRSKNKIEWTYPDEKWVIRSTLPLICKSLYDILFEEGPPLFSELKFKFYHDGKRFRGRIDEVRVRDRKVVIRDYKSGKPWLGNIKIDHDPQLTLYNVGLCSLCFTDKRFSEKIGISDEERRSFMGNPILVNPLFSMEFFMIEAPYYNSLEKNRSLDAILSTSRSDNHFYEIIEMINGTISMVNSGRVYPEWGRKCDYCDMKVACEKKAGKPSTDILINKEGQLSLSLMTPPRLDLLEEDTQTRLRLRRNLKGKN
;
A
#
# COMPACT_ATOMS: atom_id res chain seq x y z
N MET A 1 -6.18 14.40 21.75
CA MET A 1 -5.53 13.09 21.46
C MET A 1 -4.43 13.33 20.44
N GLU A 2 -3.20 12.98 20.78
CA GLU A 2 -2.06 13.11 19.85
C GLU A 2 -2.22 12.11 18.70
N THR A 3 -2.18 12.61 17.46
CA THR A 3 -2.46 11.81 16.28
C THR A 3 -1.20 11.10 15.80
N ILE A 4 -1.24 9.76 15.73
CA ILE A 4 -0.16 8.96 15.13
C ILE A 4 -0.39 8.83 13.62
N TRP A 5 0.62 9.19 12.83
CA TRP A 5 0.67 9.09 11.37
C TRP A 5 1.40 7.83 10.91
N SER A 6 0.91 7.24 9.82
CA SER A 6 1.51 6.12 9.12
C SER A 6 1.33 6.33 7.62
N SER A 7 2.10 5.61 6.78
CA SER A 7 2.00 5.67 5.32
C SER A 7 0.55 5.55 4.84
N THR A 8 -0.16 4.49 5.25
CA THR A 8 -1.58 4.29 4.91
C THR A 8 -2.48 5.46 5.31
N ARG A 9 -2.23 6.07 6.48
CA ARG A 9 -3.06 7.18 6.96
C ARG A 9 -2.80 8.46 6.16
N ILE A 10 -1.55 8.67 5.75
CA ILE A 10 -1.15 9.76 4.85
C ILE A 10 -1.76 9.50 3.46
N ASP A 11 -1.67 8.28 2.94
CA ASP A 11 -2.26 7.91 1.65
C ASP A 11 -3.77 8.14 1.63
N TYR A 12 -4.48 7.81 2.72
CA TYR A 12 -5.92 8.09 2.82
C TYR A 12 -6.20 9.60 2.74
N ALA A 13 -5.37 10.43 3.41
CA ALA A 13 -5.49 11.88 3.37
C ALA A 13 -5.15 12.46 1.99
N ASN A 14 -4.08 11.97 1.36
CA ASN A 14 -3.66 12.32 0.01
C ASN A 14 -4.74 11.98 -1.01
N TYR A 15 -5.30 10.78 -0.87
CA TYR A 15 -6.26 10.25 -1.82
C TYR A 15 -7.59 10.99 -1.77
N CYS A 16 -8.14 11.23 -0.58
CA CYS A 16 -9.36 12.00 -0.38
C CYS A 16 -9.53 12.34 1.10
N ARG A 17 -9.61 13.62 1.45
CA ARG A 17 -9.73 14.01 2.87
C ARG A 17 -11.02 13.52 3.53
N MET A 18 -12.11 13.35 2.77
CA MET A 18 -13.32 12.69 3.26
C MET A 18 -13.07 11.21 3.62
N LYS A 19 -12.30 10.49 2.80
CA LYS A 19 -11.91 9.10 3.09
C LYS A 19 -11.12 9.01 4.40
N TYR A 20 -10.15 9.92 4.59
CA TYR A 20 -9.44 10.04 5.87
C TYR A 20 -10.38 10.30 7.04
N PHE A 21 -11.29 11.27 6.89
CA PHE A 21 -12.22 11.68 7.93
C PHE A 21 -13.15 10.53 8.35
N LEU A 22 -13.80 9.87 7.39
CA LEU A 22 -14.67 8.73 7.65
C LEU A 22 -13.92 7.62 8.39
N ARG A 23 -12.72 7.26 7.92
CA ARG A 23 -11.94 6.15 8.51
C ARG A 23 -11.37 6.47 9.89
N TYR A 24 -10.77 7.65 10.06
CA TYR A 24 -9.95 7.94 11.24
C TYR A 24 -10.60 8.89 12.25
N VAL A 25 -11.58 9.69 11.83
CA VAL A 25 -12.30 10.62 12.70
C VAL A 25 -13.65 10.03 13.08
N ASP A 26 -14.50 9.70 12.10
CA ASP A 26 -15.84 9.13 12.36
C ASP A 26 -15.82 7.65 12.70
N LYS A 27 -14.72 6.95 12.38
CA LYS A 27 -14.54 5.50 12.62
C LYS A 27 -15.52 4.62 11.84
N GLU A 28 -15.91 5.05 10.64
CA GLU A 28 -16.69 4.23 9.73
C GLU A 28 -15.90 2.98 9.30
N GLU A 29 -16.63 1.86 9.18
CA GLU A 29 -16.09 0.63 8.64
C GLU A 29 -16.02 0.72 7.11
N GLY A 30 -14.86 0.36 6.56
CA GLY A 30 -14.66 0.29 5.11
C GLY A 30 -15.01 -1.08 4.57
N LEU A 31 -15.34 -1.12 3.28
CA LEU A 31 -15.51 -2.36 2.52
C LEU A 31 -14.19 -3.14 2.48
N THR A 32 -14.28 -4.47 2.57
CA THR A 32 -13.12 -5.34 2.36
C THR A 32 -13.03 -5.69 0.88
N LEU A 33 -12.35 -4.87 0.08
CA LEU A 33 -12.27 -5.09 -1.36
C LEU A 33 -11.45 -6.35 -1.70
N SER A 34 -11.87 -7.10 -2.71
CA SER A 34 -11.17 -8.30 -3.20
C SER A 34 -9.70 -8.05 -3.56
N VAL A 35 -9.39 -6.87 -4.14
CA VAL A 35 -8.02 -6.44 -4.45
C VAL A 35 -7.13 -6.33 -3.20
N TYR A 36 -7.67 -5.88 -2.07
CA TYR A 36 -6.94 -5.83 -0.80
C TYR A 36 -6.73 -7.23 -0.23
N ALA A 37 -7.73 -8.10 -0.36
CA ALA A 37 -7.61 -9.50 0.05
C ALA A 37 -6.55 -10.24 -0.80
N LYS A 38 -6.51 -10.05 -2.12
CA LYS A 38 -5.47 -10.62 -2.99
C LYS A 38 -4.10 -10.06 -2.64
N GLY A 39 -3.97 -8.74 -2.54
CA GLY A 39 -2.71 -8.08 -2.20
C GLY A 39 -2.13 -8.53 -0.88
N SER A 40 -2.95 -8.59 0.17
CA SER A 40 -2.56 -9.12 1.48
C SER A 40 -2.05 -10.56 1.42
N LEU A 41 -2.64 -11.41 0.57
CA LEU A 41 -2.14 -12.78 0.40
C LEU A 41 -0.77 -12.77 -0.27
N LEU A 42 -0.60 -12.02 -1.36
CA LEU A 42 0.66 -11.93 -2.10
C LEU A 42 1.80 -11.40 -1.22
N HIS A 43 1.58 -10.33 -0.45
CA HIS A 43 2.58 -9.83 0.50
C HIS A 43 2.96 -10.89 1.53
N SER A 44 1.97 -11.58 2.11
CA SER A 44 2.24 -12.65 3.08
C SER A 44 3.05 -13.80 2.47
N LEU A 45 2.82 -14.13 1.20
CA LEU A 45 3.59 -15.16 0.48
C LEU A 45 5.04 -14.72 0.27
N VAL A 46 5.28 -13.47 -0.11
CA VAL A 46 6.63 -12.89 -0.27
C VAL A 46 7.37 -12.80 1.07
N GLU A 47 6.73 -12.24 2.09
CA GLU A 47 7.28 -12.11 3.45
C GLU A 47 7.74 -13.46 4.01
N ASN A 48 6.91 -14.49 3.81
CA ASN A 48 7.15 -15.84 4.32
C ASN A 48 7.89 -16.73 3.31
N PHE A 49 8.46 -16.16 2.25
CA PHE A 49 9.13 -16.91 1.18
C PHE A 49 10.21 -17.84 1.73
N TRP A 50 11.28 -17.24 2.26
CA TRP A 50 12.44 -17.94 2.79
C TRP A 50 12.17 -18.82 4.03
N PRO A 51 11.37 -18.37 5.02
CA PRO A 51 11.00 -19.23 6.15
C PRO A 51 10.27 -20.52 5.73
N SER A 52 9.45 -20.43 4.68
CA SER A 52 8.61 -21.54 4.20
C SER A 52 9.28 -22.40 3.13
N LEU A 53 10.35 -21.91 2.50
CA LEU A 53 11.13 -22.64 1.48
C LEU A 53 11.93 -23.77 2.13
N GLY A 54 11.74 -25.01 1.67
CA GLY A 54 12.48 -26.18 2.14
C GLY A 54 12.90 -27.08 0.99
N THR A 55 13.48 -28.23 1.32
CA THR A 55 13.73 -29.31 0.35
C THR A 55 12.47 -30.14 0.13
N GLU A 56 12.42 -30.88 -0.99
CA GLU A 56 11.31 -31.80 -1.31
C GLU A 56 11.02 -32.75 -0.13
N GLY A 57 12.05 -33.39 0.42
CA GLY A 57 11.90 -34.32 1.54
C GLY A 57 11.41 -33.66 2.84
N GLU A 58 11.74 -32.39 3.09
CA GLU A 58 11.26 -31.65 4.27
C GLU A 58 9.78 -31.26 4.13
N VAL A 59 9.38 -30.85 2.93
CA VAL A 59 7.99 -30.50 2.61
C VAL A 59 7.12 -31.75 2.62
N ALA A 60 7.57 -32.86 2.02
CA ALA A 60 6.85 -34.14 2.00
C ALA A 60 6.62 -34.70 3.42
N LYS A 61 7.60 -34.54 4.32
CA LYS A 61 7.48 -34.94 5.73
C LYS A 61 6.66 -33.97 6.58
N ASN A 62 6.11 -32.91 5.99
CA ASN A 62 5.43 -31.81 6.70
C ASN A 62 6.23 -31.30 7.91
N ARG A 63 7.58 -31.25 7.82
CA ARG A 63 8.39 -30.70 8.91
C ARG A 63 7.93 -29.27 9.16
N ASN A 64 7.57 -28.98 10.41
CA ASN A 64 6.49 -28.07 10.84
C ASN A 64 6.38 -26.66 10.22
N LYS A 65 7.31 -26.20 9.39
CA LYS A 65 7.30 -24.85 8.81
C LYS A 65 7.51 -24.81 7.30
N LYS A 66 8.06 -25.84 6.66
CA LYS A 66 8.31 -25.84 5.21
C LYS A 66 7.04 -26.16 4.42
N LYS A 67 6.81 -25.45 3.31
CA LYS A 67 5.53 -25.46 2.57
C LYS A 67 5.69 -25.72 1.08
N TYR A 68 6.82 -25.36 0.50
CA TYR A 68 7.15 -25.53 -0.92
C TYR A 68 8.66 -25.61 -1.09
N PHE A 69 9.07 -26.15 -2.23
CA PHE A 69 10.47 -26.37 -2.58
C PHE A 69 10.81 -25.96 -4.02
N ASP A 70 9.81 -25.68 -4.86
CA ASP A 70 9.94 -25.26 -6.25
C ASP A 70 8.81 -24.28 -6.64
N ALA A 71 8.89 -23.72 -7.85
CA ALA A 71 7.90 -22.78 -8.37
C ALA A 71 6.48 -23.36 -8.42
N GLU A 72 6.34 -24.65 -8.77
CA GLU A 72 5.04 -25.29 -8.88
C GLU A 72 4.35 -25.48 -7.53
N SER A 73 5.07 -26.01 -6.55
CA SER A 73 4.59 -26.18 -5.17
C SER A 73 4.29 -24.84 -4.51
N PHE A 74 5.04 -23.78 -4.83
CA PHE A 74 4.74 -22.42 -4.37
C PHE A 74 3.41 -21.90 -4.94
N GLY A 75 3.18 -22.07 -6.24
CA GLY A 75 1.90 -21.74 -6.89
C GLY A 75 0.71 -22.51 -6.31
N LYS A 76 0.85 -23.82 -6.11
CA LYS A 76 -0.17 -24.67 -5.46
C LYS A 76 -0.45 -24.24 -4.02
N TYR A 77 0.57 -23.82 -3.29
CA TYR A 77 0.42 -23.32 -1.93
C TYR A 77 -0.39 -22.01 -1.89
N ALA A 78 -0.10 -21.07 -2.80
CA ALA A 78 -0.83 -19.81 -2.94
C ALA A 78 -2.32 -20.05 -3.26
N GLU A 79 -2.62 -20.95 -4.20
CA GLU A 79 -3.99 -21.32 -4.55
C GLU A 79 -4.76 -21.87 -3.34
N ARG A 80 -4.14 -22.79 -2.59
CA ARG A 80 -4.75 -23.38 -1.39
C ARG A 80 -5.05 -22.32 -0.34
N LYS A 81 -4.15 -21.36 -0.14
CA LYS A 81 -4.36 -20.23 0.78
C LYS A 81 -5.52 -19.33 0.35
N TRP A 82 -5.67 -19.11 -0.95
CA TRP A 82 -6.80 -18.36 -1.47
C TRP A 82 -8.14 -19.09 -1.29
N LEU A 83 -8.18 -20.40 -1.57
CA LEU A 83 -9.36 -21.23 -1.28
C LEU A 83 -9.78 -21.16 0.18
N GLN A 84 -8.81 -21.20 1.10
CA GLN A 84 -9.07 -21.01 2.53
C GLN A 84 -9.70 -19.63 2.82
N ARG A 85 -9.25 -18.56 2.15
CA ARG A 85 -9.84 -17.22 2.27
C ARG A 85 -11.28 -17.18 1.76
N ILE A 86 -11.59 -17.83 0.63
CA ILE A 86 -12.97 -17.91 0.11
C ILE A 86 -13.89 -18.62 1.11
N VAL A 87 -13.47 -19.75 1.68
CA VAL A 87 -14.26 -20.49 2.67
C VAL A 87 -14.43 -19.69 3.96
N ALA A 88 -13.36 -19.00 4.41
CA ALA A 88 -13.43 -18.13 5.58
C ALA A 88 -14.37 -16.92 5.35
N ASP A 89 -14.35 -16.33 4.16
CA ASP A 89 -15.22 -15.23 3.76
C ASP A 89 -16.70 -15.62 3.88
N GLN A 90 -17.08 -16.83 3.46
CA GLN A 90 -18.44 -17.36 3.61
C GLN A 90 -18.92 -17.38 5.07
N ARG A 91 -18.01 -17.45 6.04
CA ARG A 91 -18.32 -17.46 7.49
C ARG A 91 -18.07 -16.12 8.18
N SER A 92 -17.45 -15.16 7.49
CA SER A 92 -17.12 -13.85 8.03
C SER A 92 -18.37 -12.96 8.12
N LYS A 93 -18.44 -12.12 9.17
CA LYS A 93 -19.39 -11.01 9.26
C LYS A 93 -19.03 -9.87 8.29
N ASN A 94 -17.72 -9.67 8.08
CA ASN A 94 -17.18 -8.66 7.17
C ASN A 94 -16.81 -9.37 5.88
N LYS A 95 -17.73 -9.35 4.91
CA LYS A 95 -17.56 -10.02 3.63
C LYS A 95 -16.54 -9.28 2.76
N ILE A 96 -15.84 -10.05 1.94
CA ILE A 96 -15.10 -9.52 0.81
C ILE A 96 -16.11 -9.02 -0.21
N GLU A 97 -15.96 -7.75 -0.60
CA GLU A 97 -16.71 -7.17 -1.69
C GLU A 97 -16.09 -7.63 -3.01
N TRP A 98 -16.85 -8.43 -3.73
CA TRP A 98 -16.45 -9.00 -5.03
C TRP A 98 -16.95 -8.10 -6.14
N THR A 99 -16.08 -7.84 -7.11
CA THR A 99 -16.39 -6.98 -8.26
C THR A 99 -17.49 -7.58 -9.15
N TYR A 100 -17.49 -8.92 -9.25
CA TYR A 100 -18.46 -9.74 -9.97
C TYR A 100 -18.49 -11.15 -9.35
N PRO A 101 -19.57 -11.95 -9.55
CA PRO A 101 -19.77 -13.21 -8.81
C PRO A 101 -18.61 -14.23 -8.89
N ASP A 102 -17.93 -14.28 -10.03
CA ASP A 102 -16.87 -15.24 -10.31
C ASP A 102 -15.44 -14.72 -10.06
N GLU A 103 -15.28 -13.48 -9.60
CA GLU A 103 -13.96 -12.85 -9.42
C GLU A 103 -13.04 -13.70 -8.52
N LYS A 104 -13.58 -14.30 -7.46
CA LYS A 104 -12.86 -15.18 -6.55
C LYS A 104 -12.22 -16.39 -7.26
N TRP A 105 -12.87 -16.91 -8.31
CA TRP A 105 -12.38 -18.05 -9.09
C TRP A 105 -11.37 -17.62 -10.15
N VAL A 106 -11.54 -16.43 -10.71
CA VAL A 106 -10.54 -15.79 -11.59
C VAL A 106 -9.24 -15.49 -10.83
N ILE A 107 -9.34 -14.97 -9.62
CA ILE A 107 -8.15 -14.76 -8.77
C ILE A 107 -7.50 -16.11 -8.42
N ARG A 108 -8.31 -17.14 -8.12
CA ARG A 108 -7.80 -18.48 -7.81
C ARG A 108 -6.96 -19.05 -8.97
N SER A 109 -7.44 -18.96 -10.21
CA SER A 109 -6.74 -19.52 -11.37
C SER A 109 -5.48 -18.73 -11.75
N THR A 110 -5.44 -17.43 -11.47
CA THR A 110 -4.29 -16.57 -11.77
C THR A 110 -3.17 -16.65 -10.74
N LEU A 111 -3.49 -16.88 -9.46
CA LEU A 111 -2.50 -16.93 -8.38
C LEU A 111 -1.35 -17.93 -8.59
N PRO A 112 -1.58 -19.19 -9.03
CA PRO A 112 -0.49 -20.12 -9.36
C PRO A 112 0.47 -19.57 -10.40
N LEU A 113 -0.05 -18.89 -11.43
CA LEU A 113 0.75 -18.35 -12.53
C LEU A 113 1.61 -17.17 -12.06
N ILE A 114 1.04 -16.29 -11.25
CA ILE A 114 1.75 -15.20 -10.58
C ILE A 114 2.87 -15.75 -9.71
N CYS A 115 2.55 -16.69 -8.82
CA CYS A 115 3.52 -17.20 -7.85
C CYS A 115 4.61 -18.05 -8.49
N LYS A 116 4.30 -18.83 -9.54
CA LYS A 116 5.30 -19.56 -10.32
C LYS A 116 6.33 -18.60 -10.91
N SER A 117 5.86 -17.55 -11.58
CA SER A 117 6.74 -16.54 -12.22
C SER A 117 7.54 -15.73 -11.19
N LEU A 118 6.98 -15.55 -9.99
CA LEU A 118 7.62 -14.83 -8.90
C LEU A 118 8.70 -15.65 -8.17
N TYR A 119 8.56 -16.98 -8.16
CA TYR A 119 9.45 -17.87 -7.40
C TYR A 119 10.92 -17.67 -7.77
N ASP A 120 11.23 -17.73 -9.07
CA ASP A 120 12.62 -17.66 -9.56
C ASP A 120 13.24 -16.32 -9.19
N ILE A 121 12.50 -15.21 -9.35
CA ILE A 121 12.98 -13.88 -8.99
C ILE A 121 13.26 -13.77 -7.49
N LEU A 122 12.35 -14.25 -6.63
CA LEU A 122 12.57 -14.21 -5.18
C LEU A 122 13.74 -15.10 -4.75
N PHE A 123 13.93 -16.24 -5.42
CA PHE A 123 15.01 -17.18 -5.16
C PHE A 123 16.37 -16.58 -5.57
N GLU A 124 16.46 -16.03 -6.78
CA GLU A 124 17.65 -15.33 -7.30
C GLU A 124 18.02 -14.11 -6.45
N GLU A 125 17.03 -13.33 -6.01
CA GLU A 125 17.23 -12.16 -5.16
C GLU A 125 17.78 -12.51 -3.76
N GLY A 126 17.65 -13.75 -3.30
CA GLY A 126 18.09 -14.14 -1.97
C GLY A 126 17.22 -13.58 -0.82
N PRO A 127 17.48 -14.01 0.43
CA PRO A 127 16.77 -13.52 1.59
C PRO A 127 17.07 -12.04 1.87
N PRO A 128 16.06 -11.24 2.23
CA PRO A 128 16.31 -9.86 2.63
C PRO A 128 17.04 -9.79 3.97
N LEU A 129 17.70 -8.66 4.23
CA LEU A 129 18.38 -8.42 5.51
C LEU A 129 17.36 -8.22 6.64
N PHE A 130 16.26 -7.53 6.32
CA PHE A 130 15.10 -7.41 7.17
C PHE A 130 13.82 -7.47 6.33
N SER A 131 12.80 -8.10 6.89
CA SER A 131 11.43 -8.09 6.38
C SER A 131 10.52 -7.52 7.47
N GLU A 132 9.53 -6.72 7.08
CA GLU A 132 8.52 -6.17 7.99
C GLU A 132 9.13 -5.34 9.15
N LEU A 133 10.17 -4.55 8.84
CA LEU A 133 10.96 -3.78 9.80
C LEU A 133 10.16 -2.59 10.37
N LYS A 134 9.84 -2.64 11.67
CA LYS A 134 9.06 -1.60 12.34
C LYS A 134 9.92 -0.38 12.66
N PHE A 135 9.36 0.81 12.47
CA PHE A 135 9.97 2.07 12.91
C PHE A 135 8.95 2.96 13.64
N LYS A 136 9.48 3.87 14.47
CA LYS A 136 8.73 4.95 15.10
C LYS A 136 9.65 6.16 15.29
N PHE A 137 9.12 7.34 15.05
CA PHE A 137 9.85 8.59 15.30
C PHE A 137 8.88 9.74 15.62
N TYR A 138 9.44 10.85 16.09
CA TYR A 138 8.70 12.07 16.42
C TYR A 138 9.29 13.25 15.67
N HIS A 139 8.45 14.08 15.07
CA HIS A 139 8.86 15.26 14.34
C HIS A 139 7.77 16.33 14.41
N ASP A 140 8.14 17.57 14.76
CA ASP A 140 7.24 18.74 14.75
C ASP A 140 5.86 18.48 15.39
N GLY A 141 5.85 18.04 16.66
CA GLY A 141 4.60 17.78 17.35
C GLY A 141 3.89 16.47 16.97
N LYS A 142 4.41 15.72 15.99
CA LYS A 142 3.72 14.59 15.35
C LYS A 142 4.48 13.28 15.58
N ARG A 143 3.73 12.22 15.84
CA ARG A 143 4.27 10.85 15.98
C ARG A 143 4.08 10.10 14.68
N PHE A 144 5.13 9.46 14.20
CA PHE A 144 5.13 8.61 13.02
C PHE A 144 5.40 7.16 13.42
N ARG A 145 4.72 6.23 12.78
CA ARG A 145 5.02 4.80 12.85
C ARG A 145 4.78 4.14 11.52
N GLY A 146 5.52 3.08 11.26
CA GLY A 146 5.32 2.29 10.08
C GLY A 146 6.06 0.97 10.17
N ARG A 147 6.08 0.30 9.03
CA ARG A 147 6.72 -0.98 8.83
C ARG A 147 7.25 -0.99 7.42
N ILE A 148 8.55 -1.13 7.24
CA ILE A 148 9.19 -1.24 5.94
C ILE A 148 9.05 -2.69 5.49
N ASP A 149 8.47 -2.92 4.32
CA ASP A 149 8.25 -4.26 3.77
C ASP A 149 9.58 -5.02 3.70
N GLU A 150 10.60 -4.40 3.10
CA GLU A 150 11.91 -5.02 2.96
C GLU A 150 13.08 -4.02 3.00
N VAL A 151 14.16 -4.43 3.67
CA VAL A 151 15.47 -3.80 3.60
C VAL A 151 16.52 -4.85 3.20
N ARG A 152 17.33 -4.53 2.19
CA ARG A 152 18.47 -5.36 1.75
C ARG A 152 19.68 -4.50 1.44
N VAL A 153 20.83 -5.14 1.25
CA VAL A 153 22.07 -4.49 0.80
C VAL A 153 22.48 -5.12 -0.51
N ARG A 154 22.57 -4.32 -1.58
CA ARG A 154 23.01 -4.73 -2.92
C ARG A 154 24.16 -3.83 -3.33
N ASP A 155 25.31 -4.40 -3.70
CA ASP A 155 26.51 -3.65 -4.14
C ASP A 155 26.91 -2.54 -3.16
N ARG A 156 26.90 -2.85 -1.86
CA ARG A 156 27.15 -1.89 -0.75
C ARG A 156 26.17 -0.73 -0.65
N LYS A 157 25.04 -0.76 -1.37
CA LYS A 157 23.94 0.19 -1.25
C LYS A 157 22.80 -0.41 -0.45
N VAL A 158 22.27 0.35 0.49
CA VAL A 158 21.04 0.01 1.19
C VAL A 158 19.87 0.22 0.24
N VAL A 159 19.04 -0.81 0.09
CA VAL A 159 17.83 -0.80 -0.72
C VAL A 159 16.62 -0.95 0.18
N ILE A 160 15.69 0.00 0.08
CA ILE A 160 14.36 -0.08 0.68
C ILE A 160 13.40 -0.52 -0.41
N ARG A 161 12.73 -1.65 -0.22
CA ARG A 161 11.78 -2.17 -1.20
C ARG A 161 10.39 -2.20 -0.61
N ASP A 162 9.43 -1.70 -1.39
CA ASP A 162 8.00 -1.78 -1.11
C ASP A 162 7.35 -2.68 -2.15
N TYR A 163 6.65 -3.71 -1.69
CA TYR A 163 5.99 -4.63 -2.59
C TYR A 163 4.64 -4.04 -3.02
N LYS A 164 4.32 -4.10 -4.30
CA LYS A 164 3.03 -3.67 -4.83
C LYS A 164 2.34 -4.82 -5.56
N SER A 165 1.09 -5.03 -5.20
CA SER A 165 0.17 -5.95 -5.89
C SER A 165 -0.83 -5.18 -6.74
N GLY A 166 -1.43 -5.84 -7.73
CA GLY A 166 -2.26 -5.22 -8.75
C GLY A 166 -1.52 -4.97 -10.05
N LYS A 167 -2.12 -4.17 -10.93
CA LYS A 167 -1.54 -3.94 -12.26
C LYS A 167 -0.18 -3.25 -12.15
N PRO A 168 0.82 -3.69 -12.94
CA PRO A 168 2.23 -3.26 -12.82
C PRO A 168 2.51 -1.83 -13.30
N TRP A 169 1.49 -1.09 -13.75
CA TRP A 169 1.62 0.29 -14.22
C TRP A 169 1.54 1.25 -13.03
N LEU A 170 2.67 1.81 -12.62
CA LEU A 170 2.70 2.98 -11.75
C LEU A 170 2.99 4.22 -12.61
N GLY A 171 2.16 5.26 -12.46
CA GLY A 171 2.43 6.54 -13.10
C GLY A 171 3.62 7.24 -12.45
N ASN A 172 4.41 7.98 -13.23
CA ASN A 172 5.64 8.64 -12.75
C ASN A 172 5.41 9.49 -11.49
N ILE A 173 4.33 10.26 -11.43
CA ILE A 173 3.99 11.06 -10.22
C ILE A 173 3.92 10.19 -8.97
N LYS A 174 3.33 8.99 -9.07
CA LYS A 174 3.28 8.07 -7.94
C LYS A 174 4.67 7.51 -7.64
N ILE A 175 5.46 7.16 -8.65
CA ILE A 175 6.83 6.66 -8.43
C ILE A 175 7.67 7.71 -7.67
N ASP A 176 7.59 8.95 -8.10
CA ASP A 176 8.44 10.05 -7.63
C ASP A 176 7.97 10.61 -6.27
N HIS A 177 6.66 10.68 -6.04
CA HIS A 177 6.07 11.33 -4.85
C HIS A 177 5.30 10.38 -3.92
N ASP A 178 5.52 9.07 -3.99
CA ASP A 178 4.84 8.13 -3.09
C ASP A 178 5.19 8.40 -1.61
N PRO A 179 4.19 8.69 -0.76
CA PRO A 179 4.44 9.01 0.65
C PRO A 179 5.00 7.84 1.46
N GLN A 180 4.69 6.60 1.08
CA GLN A 180 5.08 5.41 1.83
C GLN A 180 6.60 5.19 1.74
N LEU A 181 7.18 5.22 0.55
CA LEU A 181 8.64 5.10 0.39
C LEU A 181 9.41 6.26 1.06
N THR A 182 8.89 7.48 0.99
CA THR A 182 9.48 8.61 1.71
C THR A 182 9.47 8.37 3.22
N LEU A 183 8.35 7.88 3.76
CA LEU A 183 8.26 7.57 5.19
C LEU A 183 9.16 6.39 5.59
N TYR A 184 9.35 5.41 4.70
CA TYR A 184 10.27 4.29 4.94
C TYR A 184 11.72 4.76 4.99
N ASN A 185 12.12 5.67 4.09
CA ASN A 185 13.46 6.25 4.10
C ASN A 185 13.75 6.98 5.42
N VAL A 186 12.87 7.91 5.80
CA VAL A 186 13.00 8.65 7.06
C VAL A 186 12.93 7.73 8.28
N GLY A 187 12.02 6.74 8.24
CA GLY A 187 11.89 5.72 9.27
C GLY A 187 13.18 4.91 9.46
N LEU A 188 13.85 4.54 8.37
CA LEU A 188 15.13 3.84 8.40
C LEU A 188 16.25 4.72 8.95
N CYS A 189 16.34 5.98 8.50
CA CYS A 189 17.31 6.96 9.02
C CYS A 189 17.16 7.13 10.53
N SER A 190 15.91 7.25 11.02
CA SER A 190 15.64 7.31 12.45
C SER A 190 16.09 6.06 13.20
N LEU A 191 15.91 4.85 12.62
CA LEU A 191 16.39 3.61 13.23
C LEU A 191 17.93 3.61 13.33
N CYS A 192 18.61 3.93 12.22
CA CYS A 192 20.07 4.04 12.18
C CYS A 192 20.61 5.00 13.24
N PHE A 193 19.96 6.17 13.38
CA PHE A 193 20.35 7.14 14.38
C PHE A 193 20.28 6.56 15.81
N THR A 194 19.14 5.96 16.14
CA THR A 194 18.83 5.48 17.50
C THR A 194 19.53 4.19 17.90
N ASP A 195 19.90 3.34 16.94
CA ASP A 195 20.51 2.03 17.19
C ASP A 195 21.79 1.85 16.36
N LYS A 196 22.94 2.01 17.03
CA LYS A 196 24.27 1.85 16.42
C LYS A 196 24.50 0.41 15.90
N ARG A 197 23.99 -0.61 16.59
CA ARG A 197 24.16 -2.00 16.14
C ARG A 197 23.37 -2.24 14.85
N PHE A 198 22.19 -1.63 14.76
CA PHE A 198 21.39 -1.67 13.54
C PHE A 198 22.09 -0.97 12.37
N SER A 199 22.63 0.24 12.57
CA SER A 199 23.34 0.97 11.52
C SER A 199 24.58 0.22 11.01
N GLU A 200 25.38 -0.36 11.92
CA GLU A 200 26.53 -1.18 11.57
C GLU A 200 26.12 -2.39 10.73
N LYS A 201 25.00 -3.06 11.09
CA LYS A 201 24.50 -4.23 10.37
C LYS A 201 24.07 -3.92 8.93
N ILE A 202 23.59 -2.70 8.65
CA ILE A 202 23.22 -2.29 7.28
C ILE A 202 24.37 -1.56 6.55
N GLY A 203 25.55 -1.46 7.15
CA GLY A 203 26.74 -0.86 6.54
C GLY A 203 26.80 0.66 6.57
N ILE A 204 26.09 1.31 7.49
CA ILE A 204 26.13 2.78 7.66
C ILE A 204 27.21 3.16 8.67
N SER A 205 28.10 4.08 8.27
CA SER A 205 29.20 4.55 9.10
C SER A 205 28.72 5.37 10.30
N ASP A 206 29.55 5.47 11.34
CA ASP A 206 29.25 6.30 12.51
C ASP A 206 29.14 7.80 12.15
N GLU A 207 29.85 8.25 11.12
CA GLU A 207 29.78 9.62 10.60
C GLU A 207 28.44 9.89 9.90
N GLU A 208 28.04 9.02 8.96
CA GLU A 208 26.74 9.10 8.30
C GLU A 208 25.59 8.98 9.32
N ARG A 209 25.70 8.07 10.28
CA ARG A 209 24.74 7.92 11.37
C ARG A 209 24.55 9.20 12.19
N ARG A 210 25.65 9.92 12.44
CA ARG A 210 25.61 11.21 13.14
C ARG A 210 25.02 12.32 12.28
N SER A 211 25.04 12.22 10.96
CA SER A 211 24.33 13.18 10.11
C SER A 211 22.80 13.13 10.33
N PHE A 212 22.29 11.98 10.81
CA PHE A 212 20.90 11.85 11.24
C PHE A 212 20.63 12.42 12.65
N MET A 213 21.64 12.93 13.39
CA MET A 213 21.51 13.40 14.78
C MET A 213 20.69 14.69 14.90
N GLY A 214 19.56 14.60 15.61
CA GLY A 214 18.82 15.76 16.10
C GLY A 214 17.85 16.38 15.09
N ASN A 215 17.92 15.98 13.82
CA ASN A 215 16.91 16.31 12.82
C ASN A 215 16.44 15.02 12.14
N PRO A 216 15.26 14.47 12.49
CA PRO A 216 14.74 13.22 11.93
C PRO A 216 14.24 13.39 10.48
N ILE A 217 14.80 14.33 9.71
CA ILE A 217 14.25 14.83 8.43
C ILE A 217 15.21 14.63 7.26
N LEU A 218 16.45 14.21 7.47
CA LEU A 218 17.29 13.90 6.32
C LEU A 218 16.80 12.58 5.74
N VAL A 219 16.02 12.70 4.68
CA VAL A 219 15.91 11.61 3.73
C VAL A 219 17.33 11.33 3.28
N ASN A 220 17.81 10.10 3.44
CA ASN A 220 19.10 9.74 2.90
C ASN A 220 18.95 9.47 1.40
N PRO A 221 19.46 10.35 0.51
CA PRO A 221 19.34 10.15 -0.94
C PRO A 221 20.20 8.99 -1.45
N LEU A 222 21.12 8.47 -0.62
CA LEU A 222 21.96 7.32 -0.96
C LEU A 222 21.24 5.99 -0.79
N PHE A 223 20.09 5.97 -0.09
CA PHE A 223 19.24 4.79 -0.06
C PHE A 223 18.54 4.64 -1.41
N SER A 224 18.76 3.50 -2.07
CA SER A 224 17.97 3.12 -3.22
C SER A 224 16.58 2.76 -2.75
N MET A 225 15.54 3.22 -3.46
CA MET A 225 14.18 2.78 -3.17
C MET A 225 13.56 2.15 -4.39
N GLU A 226 12.81 1.08 -4.16
CA GLU A 226 12.27 0.24 -5.21
C GLU A 226 10.80 -0.06 -4.93
N PHE A 227 9.95 0.07 -5.95
CA PHE A 227 8.71 -0.68 -5.98
C PHE A 227 8.96 -2.02 -6.64
N PHE A 228 8.60 -3.11 -5.96
CA PHE A 228 8.59 -4.43 -6.56
C PHE A 228 7.16 -4.80 -6.95
N MET A 229 6.90 -4.83 -8.25
CA MET A 229 5.60 -5.13 -8.83
C MET A 229 5.40 -6.65 -8.90
N ILE A 230 4.76 -7.24 -7.88
CA ILE A 230 4.63 -8.69 -7.69
C ILE A 230 4.06 -9.40 -8.93
N GLU A 231 3.11 -8.76 -9.61
CA GLU A 231 2.40 -9.35 -10.76
C GLU A 231 3.07 -9.07 -12.11
N ALA A 232 4.07 -8.17 -12.18
CA ALA A 232 4.74 -7.83 -13.45
C ALA A 232 5.32 -9.05 -14.20
N PRO A 233 6.00 -10.01 -13.54
CA PRO A 233 6.56 -11.19 -14.23
C PRO A 233 5.49 -12.02 -14.94
N TYR A 234 4.32 -12.15 -14.30
CA TYR A 234 3.18 -12.84 -14.91
C TYR A 234 2.66 -12.10 -16.14
N TYR A 235 2.51 -10.77 -16.08
CA TYR A 235 2.09 -9.99 -17.23
C TYR A 235 3.09 -10.07 -18.40
N ASN A 236 4.39 -10.07 -18.13
CA ASN A 236 5.42 -10.27 -19.14
C ASN A 236 5.31 -11.63 -19.85
N SER A 237 4.89 -12.67 -19.11
CA SER A 237 4.66 -14.00 -19.70
C SER A 237 3.47 -14.04 -20.67
N LEU A 238 2.51 -13.11 -20.52
CA LEU A 238 1.31 -13.02 -21.36
C LEU A 238 1.51 -12.09 -22.56
N GLU A 239 2.13 -10.93 -22.34
CA GLU A 239 2.28 -9.88 -23.35
C GLU A 239 3.66 -9.93 -24.02
N LYS A 240 3.78 -10.67 -25.12
CA LYS A 240 5.06 -10.82 -25.86
C LYS A 240 5.69 -9.51 -26.34
N ASN A 241 4.92 -8.42 -26.43
CA ASN A 241 5.34 -7.14 -27.01
C ASN A 241 5.61 -6.04 -25.98
N ARG A 242 5.47 -6.31 -24.67
CA ARG A 242 5.69 -5.29 -23.64
C ARG A 242 6.42 -5.90 -22.44
N SER A 243 7.69 -5.56 -22.30
CA SER A 243 8.46 -5.85 -21.08
C SER A 243 8.10 -4.84 -20.00
N LEU A 244 7.62 -5.32 -18.87
CA LEU A 244 7.29 -4.54 -17.69
C LEU A 244 8.37 -4.78 -16.66
N ASP A 245 8.97 -3.70 -16.19
CA ASP A 245 9.97 -3.78 -15.15
C ASP A 245 9.31 -4.23 -13.84
N ALA A 246 9.77 -5.35 -13.30
CA ALA A 246 9.32 -5.84 -12.00
C ALA A 246 9.83 -4.93 -10.86
N ILE A 247 10.92 -4.20 -11.09
CA ILE A 247 11.53 -3.29 -10.13
C ILE A 247 11.53 -1.88 -10.72
N LEU A 248 10.77 -0.98 -10.09
CA LEU A 248 10.76 0.44 -10.44
C LEU A 248 11.58 1.20 -9.40
N SER A 249 12.75 1.68 -9.80
CA SER A 249 13.66 2.41 -8.93
C SER A 249 13.25 3.87 -8.81
N THR A 250 13.47 4.46 -7.64
CA THR A 250 13.22 5.87 -7.36
C THR A 250 14.16 6.43 -6.30
N SER A 251 14.24 7.75 -6.21
CA SER A 251 14.99 8.48 -5.18
C SER A 251 14.08 9.41 -4.39
N ARG A 252 14.52 9.85 -3.21
CA ARG A 252 13.83 10.83 -2.37
C ARG A 252 14.85 11.88 -1.93
N SER A 253 14.30 13.01 -1.53
CA SER A 253 14.98 14.14 -0.91
C SER A 253 14.10 14.70 0.19
N ASP A 254 14.65 15.60 1.01
CA ASP A 254 13.94 16.24 2.12
C ASP A 254 12.66 16.96 1.66
N ASN A 255 12.65 17.51 0.44
CA ASN A 255 11.45 18.13 -0.14
C ASN A 255 10.25 17.18 -0.14
N HIS A 256 10.45 15.91 -0.48
CA HIS A 256 9.37 14.91 -0.47
C HIS A 256 8.84 14.67 0.94
N PHE A 257 9.69 14.77 1.98
CA PHE A 257 9.22 14.67 3.35
C PHE A 257 8.46 15.92 3.78
N TYR A 258 8.92 17.12 3.39
CA TYR A 258 8.19 18.35 3.65
C TYR A 258 6.81 18.38 2.97
N GLU A 259 6.68 17.86 1.75
CA GLU A 259 5.37 17.65 1.08
C GLU A 259 4.41 16.82 1.94
N ILE A 260 4.91 15.76 2.60
CA ILE A 260 4.10 14.94 3.52
C ILE A 260 3.68 15.74 4.75
N ILE A 261 4.57 16.56 5.32
CA ILE A 261 4.25 17.41 6.48
C ILE A 261 3.18 18.44 6.12
N GLU A 262 3.32 19.11 4.98
CA GLU A 262 2.32 20.06 4.47
C GLU A 262 0.96 19.39 4.26
N MET A 263 0.94 18.20 3.65
CA MET A 263 -0.29 17.43 3.45
C MET A 263 -0.96 17.06 4.78
N ILE A 264 -0.17 16.63 5.77
CA ILE A 264 -0.65 16.34 7.12
C ILE A 264 -1.27 17.59 7.76
N ASN A 265 -0.55 18.71 7.74
CA ASN A 265 -1.00 19.97 8.33
C ASN A 265 -2.29 20.47 7.66
N GLY A 266 -2.36 20.42 6.32
CA GLY A 266 -3.56 20.78 5.57
C GLY A 266 -4.76 19.89 5.91
N THR A 267 -4.53 18.59 6.09
CA THR A 267 -5.58 17.64 6.50
C THR A 267 -6.08 17.93 7.91
N ILE A 268 -5.18 18.16 8.88
CA ILE A 268 -5.55 18.53 10.25
C ILE A 268 -6.37 19.82 10.26
N SER A 269 -5.93 20.85 9.52
CA SER A 269 -6.63 22.14 9.44
C SER A 269 -8.04 22.00 8.86
N MET A 270 -8.21 21.21 7.79
CA MET A 270 -9.53 20.97 7.20
C MET A 270 -10.47 20.20 8.13
N VAL A 271 -9.97 19.19 8.84
CA VAL A 271 -10.76 18.43 9.81
C VAL A 271 -11.18 19.33 10.97
N ASN A 272 -10.25 20.11 11.54
CA ASN A 272 -10.52 20.98 12.69
C ASN A 272 -11.50 22.11 12.33
N SER A 273 -11.43 22.65 11.12
CA SER A 273 -12.37 23.66 10.63
C SER A 273 -13.74 23.09 10.23
N GLY A 274 -13.90 21.76 10.23
CA GLY A 274 -15.12 21.08 9.78
C GLY A 274 -15.37 21.20 8.28
N ARG A 275 -14.38 21.60 7.48
CA ARG A 275 -14.47 21.79 6.03
C ARG A 275 -14.09 20.50 5.29
N VAL A 276 -14.77 19.40 5.61
CA VAL A 276 -14.52 18.10 4.96
C VAL A 276 -15.63 17.81 3.96
N TYR A 277 -15.26 17.59 2.70
CA TYR A 277 -16.17 17.28 1.61
C TYR A 277 -15.60 16.17 0.72
N PRO A 278 -16.46 15.36 0.08
CA PRO A 278 -16.01 14.31 -0.83
C PRO A 278 -15.37 14.91 -2.08
N GLU A 279 -14.22 14.37 -2.46
CA GLU A 279 -13.54 14.65 -3.72
C GLU A 279 -13.94 13.58 -4.75
N TRP A 280 -15.01 13.84 -5.49
CA TRP A 280 -15.58 12.88 -6.45
C TRP A 280 -14.69 12.69 -7.69
N GLY A 281 -14.68 11.47 -8.25
CA GLY A 281 -14.00 11.13 -9.50
C GLY A 281 -13.90 9.61 -9.69
N ARG A 282 -13.18 9.15 -10.73
CA ARG A 282 -12.96 7.70 -11.00
C ARG A 282 -12.37 6.92 -9.82
N LYS A 283 -11.68 7.64 -8.93
CA LYS A 283 -11.12 7.13 -7.68
C LYS A 283 -12.21 6.61 -6.72
N CYS A 284 -13.44 7.10 -6.85
CA CYS A 284 -14.56 6.66 -6.01
C CYS A 284 -15.05 5.25 -6.34
N ASP A 285 -14.85 4.75 -7.56
CA ASP A 285 -15.36 3.45 -8.00
C ASP A 285 -14.76 2.28 -7.20
N TYR A 286 -13.57 2.49 -6.65
CA TYR A 286 -12.80 1.52 -5.86
C TYR A 286 -12.52 1.99 -4.44
N CYS A 287 -13.30 2.94 -3.95
CA CYS A 287 -13.11 3.47 -2.61
C CYS A 287 -13.79 2.53 -1.60
N ASP A 288 -13.00 1.98 -0.69
CA ASP A 288 -13.50 1.21 0.47
C ASP A 288 -14.44 2.01 1.38
N MET A 289 -14.40 3.34 1.31
CA MET A 289 -15.30 4.23 2.07
C MET A 289 -16.50 4.73 1.25
N LYS A 290 -16.73 4.21 0.03
CA LYS A 290 -17.77 4.71 -0.88
C LYS A 290 -19.16 4.75 -0.23
N VAL A 291 -19.60 3.63 0.34
CA VAL A 291 -20.94 3.50 0.96
C VAL A 291 -21.12 4.51 2.11
N ALA A 292 -20.16 4.59 3.03
CA ALA A 292 -20.19 5.55 4.13
C ALA A 292 -20.19 7.00 3.63
N CYS A 293 -19.41 7.27 2.59
CA CYS A 293 -19.31 8.58 1.96
C CYS A 293 -20.63 9.02 1.28
N GLU A 294 -21.27 8.13 0.52
CA GLU A 294 -22.55 8.39 -0.16
C GLU A 294 -23.68 8.63 0.84
N LYS A 295 -23.75 7.78 1.88
CA LYS A 295 -24.68 7.94 3.01
C LYS A 295 -24.51 9.31 3.66
N LYS A 296 -23.27 9.72 3.95
CA LYS A 296 -22.98 11.02 4.57
C LYS A 296 -23.27 12.21 3.65
N ALA A 297 -23.11 12.03 2.34
CA ALA A 297 -23.44 13.03 1.34
C ALA A 297 -24.95 13.17 1.08
N GLY A 298 -25.80 12.33 1.67
CA GLY A 298 -27.23 12.31 1.41
C GLY A 298 -27.57 11.88 -0.02
N LYS A 299 -26.65 11.23 -0.72
CA LYS A 299 -26.95 10.59 -2.00
C LYS A 299 -27.62 9.25 -1.68
N PRO A 300 -28.72 8.87 -2.37
CA PRO A 300 -29.15 7.49 -2.34
C PRO A 300 -27.93 6.65 -2.76
N SER A 301 -27.63 5.59 -2.03
CA SER A 301 -26.68 4.56 -2.45
C SER A 301 -27.20 4.04 -3.78
N THR A 302 -26.80 4.66 -4.89
CA THR A 302 -27.02 4.08 -6.20
C THR A 302 -26.26 2.78 -6.15
N ASP A 303 -26.98 1.67 -6.26
CA ASP A 303 -26.40 0.34 -6.34
C ASP A 303 -25.11 0.42 -7.14
N ILE A 304 -24.03 -0.07 -6.52
CA ILE A 304 -22.69 -0.24 -7.08
C ILE A 304 -22.85 -0.37 -8.59
N LEU A 305 -22.31 0.59 -9.38
CA LEU A 305 -22.52 0.73 -10.83
C LEU A 305 -22.19 -0.57 -11.57
N ILE A 306 -23.14 -1.48 -11.52
CA ILE A 306 -23.22 -2.75 -12.20
C ILE A 306 -23.71 -2.37 -13.58
N ASN A 307 -22.87 -2.54 -14.59
CA ASN A 307 -23.32 -2.44 -15.96
C ASN A 307 -24.43 -3.49 -16.21
N LYS A 308 -25.08 -3.45 -17.38
CA LYS A 308 -26.17 -4.38 -17.73
C LYS A 308 -25.77 -5.88 -17.68
N GLU A 309 -24.48 -6.18 -17.56
CA GLU A 309 -23.91 -7.53 -17.45
C GLU A 309 -23.49 -7.93 -16.02
N GLY A 310 -23.76 -7.13 -14.99
CA GLY A 310 -23.32 -7.48 -13.62
C GLY A 310 -21.92 -6.98 -13.24
N GLN A 311 -21.25 -6.19 -14.09
CA GLN A 311 -19.84 -5.81 -13.92
C GLN A 311 -19.67 -4.36 -13.47
N LEU A 312 -18.80 -4.15 -12.48
CA LEU A 312 -18.23 -2.83 -12.20
C LEU A 312 -17.38 -2.37 -13.38
N SER A 313 -17.59 -1.16 -13.88
CA SER A 313 -16.78 -0.60 -14.97
C SER A 313 -15.35 -0.33 -14.47
N LEU A 314 -14.40 -1.15 -14.92
CA LEU A 314 -13.05 -1.15 -14.37
C LEU A 314 -12.06 -0.28 -15.18
N SER A 315 -11.77 0.96 -14.76
CA SER A 315 -10.55 1.68 -15.20
C SER A 315 -9.62 1.95 -14.01
N LEU A 316 -8.38 1.46 -14.06
CA LEU A 316 -7.34 1.84 -13.09
C LEU A 316 -6.80 3.22 -13.44
N MET A 317 -6.51 3.99 -12.39
CA MET A 317 -6.39 5.45 -12.44
C MET A 317 -5.28 5.97 -13.35
N THR A 318 -5.67 6.88 -14.24
CA THR A 318 -4.84 8.04 -14.60
C THR A 318 -5.00 9.08 -13.48
N PRO A 319 -3.92 9.65 -12.91
CA PRO A 319 -4.05 10.79 -12.02
C PRO A 319 -4.72 11.95 -12.77
N PRO A 320 -5.49 12.82 -12.10
CA PRO A 320 -5.91 14.06 -12.71
C PRO A 320 -4.64 14.86 -13.01
N ARG A 321 -4.25 14.95 -14.28
CA ARG A 321 -3.33 16.00 -14.70
C ARG A 321 -4.06 17.33 -14.52
N LEU A 322 -3.28 18.30 -14.07
CA LEU A 322 -3.50 19.72 -14.29
C LEU A 322 -3.97 19.95 -15.73
N ASP A 323 -5.27 20.07 -15.93
CA ASP A 323 -5.81 20.92 -16.98
C ASP A 323 -6.48 22.09 -16.27
N LEU A 324 -5.72 23.19 -16.23
CA LEU A 324 -6.31 24.52 -16.26
C LEU A 324 -7.17 24.58 -17.53
N LEU A 325 -8.31 25.25 -17.41
CA LEU A 325 -9.30 25.56 -18.47
C LEU A 325 -10.31 24.43 -18.72
N GLU A 326 -11.41 24.44 -17.99
CA GLU A 326 -12.66 25.08 -18.46
C GLU A 326 -13.71 25.01 -17.34
N GLU A 327 -14.60 26.00 -17.34
CA GLU A 327 -15.62 26.24 -16.33
C GLU A 327 -16.52 25.00 -16.15
N ASP A 328 -16.45 24.37 -14.97
CA ASP A 328 -17.55 23.52 -14.52
C ASP A 328 -18.09 24.04 -13.20
N THR A 329 -19.31 24.56 -13.31
CA THR A 329 -20.16 25.10 -12.26
C THR A 329 -20.27 24.12 -11.09
N GLN A 330 -19.39 24.29 -10.09
CA GLN A 330 -19.47 23.57 -8.83
C GLN A 330 -20.79 23.85 -8.13
N THR A 331 -21.63 22.81 -8.04
CA THR A 331 -22.66 22.64 -7.02
C THR A 331 -22.01 22.72 -5.62
N ARG A 332 -21.85 23.94 -5.11
CA ARG A 332 -21.48 24.22 -3.72
C ARG A 332 -22.66 23.92 -2.81
N LEU A 333 -22.85 22.66 -2.42
CA LEU A 333 -23.74 22.33 -1.31
C LEU A 333 -23.07 22.73 0.01
N ARG A 334 -23.38 23.94 0.49
CA ARG A 334 -23.10 24.37 1.87
C ARG A 334 -23.99 23.55 2.82
N LEU A 335 -23.42 22.55 3.49
CA LEU A 335 -24.05 21.97 4.67
C LEU A 335 -23.98 23.00 5.82
N ARG A 336 -25.06 23.78 6.00
CA ARG A 336 -25.23 24.63 7.18
C ARG A 336 -25.39 23.73 8.42
N ARG A 337 -24.45 23.82 9.36
CA ARG A 337 -24.64 23.33 10.74
C ARG A 337 -25.77 24.15 11.38
N ASN A 338 -26.88 23.50 11.72
CA ASN A 338 -27.83 24.01 12.69
C ASN A 338 -27.19 23.93 14.09
N LEU A 339 -26.57 25.03 14.52
CA LEU A 339 -26.39 25.32 15.94
C LEU A 339 -27.48 26.33 16.33
N LYS A 340 -28.70 25.83 16.55
CA LYS A 340 -29.64 26.44 17.50
C LYS A 340 -29.42 25.66 18.80
N GLY A 341 -28.75 26.23 19.79
CA GLY A 341 -29.35 27.25 20.65
C GLY A 341 -30.17 26.53 21.72
N LYS A 342 -29.50 26.05 22.77
CA LYS A 342 -30.15 25.83 24.06
C LYS A 342 -29.78 27.03 24.92
N ASN A 343 -30.79 27.86 25.18
CA ASN A 343 -30.85 28.66 26.40
C ASN A 343 -30.89 27.73 27.61
#